data_AF-A0A8T2QIU1-F1
#
_entry.id   AF-A0A8T2QIU1-F1
#
_cell.length_a   1.000
_cell.length_b   1.000
_cell.length_c   1.000
_cell.angle_alpha   90.00
_cell.angle_beta   90.00
_cell.angle_gamma   90.00
#
_symmetry.space_group_name_H-M   'P 1'
#
loop_
_entity.id
_entity.type
_entity.pdbx_description
1 polymer ?
#
loop_
_entity_poly.entity_id
_entity_poly.type
_entity_poly.pdbx_seq_one_letter_code
_entity_poly.pdbx_strand_id
1 'polypeptide(L)'
;MTLALKEGIWLKNLLEETTLFTKTPLVLYCDNLSAIILAQNLKHSDKTKHIALKLQFIRELVHEGSIVLTHVRTEYQWADYLTKSVPKKKHLECSKQSGLQIIQ
;
A
#
# COMPACT_ATOMS: atom_id res chain seq x y z
N MET A 1 -1.97 2.12 -5.36
CA MET A 1 -1.44 0.78 -5.01
C MET A 1 -0.06 0.54 -5.63
N THR A 2 0.08 0.39 -6.95
CA THR A 2 1.38 0.06 -7.58
C THR A 2 2.50 1.05 -7.28
N LEU A 3 2.22 2.37 -7.29
CA LEU A 3 3.24 3.38 -6.99
C LEU A 3 3.72 3.28 -5.53
N ALA A 4 2.77 3.34 -4.59
CA ALA A 4 3.04 3.16 -3.16
C ALA A 4 3.79 1.85 -2.86
N LEU A 5 3.49 0.77 -3.60
CA LEU A 5 4.20 -0.49 -3.48
C LEU A 5 5.67 -0.37 -3.91
N LYS A 6 5.94 0.25 -5.06
CA LYS A 6 7.31 0.43 -5.56
C LYS A 6 8.15 1.25 -4.58
N GLU A 7 7.59 2.34 -4.07
CA GLU A 7 8.25 3.18 -3.06
C GLU A 7 8.47 2.42 -1.75
N GLY A 8 7.47 1.65 -1.29
CA GLY A 8 7.59 0.82 -0.10
C GLY A 8 8.65 -0.28 -0.23
N ILE A 9 8.78 -0.92 -1.40
CA ILE A 9 9.83 -1.90 -1.67
C ILE A 9 11.20 -1.22 -1.67
N TRP A 10 11.32 -0.05 -2.31
CA TRP A 10 12.57 0.70 -2.31
C TRP A 10 13.00 1.08 -0.88
N LEU A 11 12.09 1.60 -0.07
CA LEU A 11 12.34 1.90 1.34
C LEU A 11 12.71 0.64 2.14
N LYS A 12 11.97 -0.46 1.95
CA LYS A 12 12.28 -1.75 2.60
C LYS A 12 13.70 -2.20 2.27
N ASN A 13 14.07 -2.22 0.99
CA ASN A 13 15.40 -2.65 0.55
C ASN A 13 16.49 -1.75 1.14
N LEU A 14 16.29 -0.43 1.13
CA LEU A 14 17.21 0.54 1.73
C LEU A 14 17.40 0.27 3.23
N LEU A 15 16.32 -0.01 3.96
CA LEU A 15 16.38 -0.30 5.39
C LEU A 15 17.05 -1.65 5.68
N GLU A 16 16.80 -2.67 4.86
CA GLU A 16 17.45 -3.99 4.99
C GLU A 16 18.97 -3.92 4.77
N GLU A 17 19.46 -2.99 3.94
CA GLU A 17 20.90 -2.76 3.77
C GLU A 17 21.57 -2.21 5.04
N THR A 18 20.82 -1.50 5.89
CA THR A 18 21.39 -0.89 7.10
C THR A 18 21.70 -1.88 8.22
N THR A 19 21.43 -3.19 8.06
CA THR A 19 21.55 -4.27 9.07
C THR A 19 20.69 -4.10 10.34
N LEU A 20 20.02 -2.96 10.50
CA LEU A 20 19.16 -2.63 11.64
C LEU A 20 17.74 -3.21 11.53
N PHE A 21 17.35 -3.70 10.34
CA PHE A 21 16.00 -4.15 10.05
C PHE A 21 15.97 -5.62 9.64
N THR A 22 15.03 -6.36 10.21
CA THR A 22 14.77 -7.75 9.86
C THR A 22 14.02 -7.84 8.54
N LYS A 23 14.35 -8.85 7.72
CA LYS A 23 13.60 -9.16 6.49
C LYS A 23 12.18 -9.61 6.82
N THR A 24 11.24 -8.68 6.79
CA THR A 24 9.81 -8.94 6.97
C THR A 24 9.03 -8.59 5.71
N PRO A 25 7.92 -9.29 5.41
CA PRO A 25 7.04 -8.89 4.31
C PRO A 25 6.57 -7.44 4.47
N LEU A 26 6.49 -6.70 3.36
CA LEU A 26 5.92 -5.35 3.37
C LEU A 26 4.40 -5.46 3.43
N VAL A 27 3.78 -4.91 4.48
CA VAL A 27 2.31 -4.87 4.58
C VAL A 27 1.79 -3.62 3.87
N LEU A 28 0.97 -3.80 2.84
CA LEU A 28 0.32 -2.71 2.11
C LEU A 28 -1.17 -2.69 2.44
N TYR A 29 -1.61 -1.61 3.10
CA TYR A 29 -3.00 -1.39 3.47
C TYR A 29 -3.78 -0.70 2.34
N CYS A 30 -4.93 -1.27 1.96
CA CYS A 30 -5.81 -0.72 0.94
C CYS A 30 -7.27 -0.77 1.38
N ASP A 31 -8.03 0.29 1.10
CA ASP A 31 -9.46 0.39 1.43
C ASP A 31 -10.38 -0.08 0.31
N ASN A 32 -9.85 -0.25 -0.89
CA ASN A 32 -10.59 -0.79 -2.02
C ASN A 32 -10.43 -2.32 -2.08
N LEU A 33 -11.42 -3.02 -1.51
CA LEU A 33 -11.45 -4.48 -1.53
C LEU A 33 -11.41 -5.07 -2.95
N SER A 34 -12.09 -4.43 -3.92
CA SER A 34 -12.04 -4.86 -5.33
C SER A 34 -10.62 -4.79 -5.88
N ALA A 35 -9.85 -3.76 -5.52
CA ALA A 35 -8.46 -3.64 -5.93
C ALA A 35 -7.57 -4.73 -5.30
N ILE A 36 -7.80 -5.08 -4.03
CA ILE A 36 -7.11 -6.20 -3.36
C ILE A 36 -7.43 -7.52 -4.05
N ILE A 37 -8.72 -7.80 -4.28
CA ILE A 37 -9.19 -9.02 -4.95
C ILE A 37 -8.58 -9.15 -6.35
N LEU A 38 -8.53 -8.05 -7.12
CA LEU A 38 -7.89 -8.03 -8.44
C LEU A 38 -6.38 -8.30 -8.37
N ALA A 39 -5.71 -7.81 -7.32
CA ALA A 39 -4.29 -8.01 -7.08
C ALA A 39 -3.95 -9.39 -6.51
N GLN A 40 -4.90 -10.11 -5.92
CA GLN A 40 -4.70 -11.46 -5.37
C GLN A 40 -5.15 -12.58 -6.34
N ASN A 41 -6.17 -12.35 -7.16
CA ASN A 41 -6.71 -13.38 -8.03
C ASN A 41 -5.88 -13.55 -9.31
N LEU A 42 -5.44 -14.79 -9.59
CA LEU A 42 -4.75 -15.13 -10.85
C LEU A 42 -5.68 -15.19 -12.07
N LYS A 43 -7.00 -15.19 -11.90
CA LYS A 43 -7.95 -15.30 -13.02
C LYS A 43 -7.87 -14.04 -13.91
N HIS A 44 -7.40 -14.24 -15.14
CA HIS A 44 -7.37 -13.23 -16.19
C HIS A 44 -8.81 -12.90 -16.62
N SER A 45 -9.19 -11.63 -16.48
CA SER A 45 -10.28 -11.07 -17.28
C SER A 45 -9.61 -10.37 -18.46
N ASP A 46 -9.97 -10.75 -19.69
CA ASP A 46 -9.46 -10.14 -20.93
C ASP A 46 -9.68 -8.61 -21.03
N LYS A 47 -10.44 -8.04 -20.10
CA LYS A 47 -10.89 -6.65 -20.10
C LYS A 47 -9.90 -5.64 -19.51
N THR A 48 -8.66 -5.99 -19.16
CA THR A 48 -7.76 -5.01 -18.48
C THR A 48 -6.28 -5.08 -18.89
N LYS A 49 -5.99 -5.13 -20.20
CA LYS A 49 -4.61 -5.20 -20.74
C LYS A 49 -3.66 -4.11 -20.24
N HIS A 50 -4.10 -2.85 -20.12
CA HIS A 50 -3.25 -1.74 -19.66
C HIS A 50 -2.87 -1.79 -18.17
N ILE A 51 -3.60 -2.58 -17.37
CA ILE A 51 -3.37 -2.75 -15.93
C ILE A 51 -2.77 -4.12 -15.65
N ALA A 52 -2.81 -5.05 -16.61
CA ALA A 52 -2.34 -6.42 -16.47
C ALA A 52 -0.90 -6.52 -15.99
N LEU A 53 0.04 -5.77 -16.59
CA LEU A 53 1.44 -5.77 -16.16
C LEU A 53 1.62 -5.28 -14.71
N LYS A 54 0.88 -4.24 -14.32
CA LYS A 54 0.94 -3.68 -12.96
C LYS A 54 0.37 -4.66 -11.93
N LEU A 55 -0.70 -5.37 -12.27
CA LEU A 55 -1.31 -6.38 -11.41
C LEU A 55 -0.45 -7.65 -11.33
N GLN A 56 0.14 -8.06 -12.45
CA GLN A 56 1.04 -9.21 -12.49
C GLN A 56 2.24 -9.01 -11.56
N PHE A 57 2.89 -7.84 -11.62
CA PHE A 57 3.97 -7.48 -10.70
C PHE A 57 3.55 -7.59 -9.22
N ILE A 58 2.35 -7.09 -8.87
CA ILE A 58 1.85 -7.18 -7.49
C ILE A 58 1.58 -8.64 -7.10
N ARG A 59 1.00 -9.43 -8.01
CA ARG A 59 0.68 -10.85 -7.79
C ARG A 59 1.94 -11.68 -7.55
N GLU A 60 2.98 -11.47 -8.34
CA GLU A 60 4.27 -12.13 -8.20
C GLU A 60 4.84 -11.87 -6.79
N LEU A 61 4.86 -10.60 -6.36
CA LEU A 61 5.35 -10.23 -5.03
C LEU A 61 4.50 -10.78 -3.87
N VAL A 62 3.18 -10.86 -4.04
CA VAL A 62 2.29 -11.50 -3.06
C VAL A 62 2.55 -13.00 -2.99
N HIS A 63 2.72 -13.64 -4.16
CA HIS A 63 2.97 -15.08 -4.26
C HIS A 63 4.32 -15.48 -3.65
N GLU A 64 5.35 -14.66 -3.84
CA GLU A 64 6.66 -14.82 -3.20
C GLU A 64 6.63 -14.59 -1.68
N GLY A 65 5.55 -14.01 -1.14
CA GLY A 65 5.47 -13.61 0.26
C GLY A 65 6.28 -12.35 0.59
N SER A 66 6.83 -11.66 -0.42
CA SER A 66 7.56 -10.41 -0.26
C SER A 66 6.68 -9.29 0.30
N ILE A 67 5.37 -9.35 0.01
CA ILE A 67 4.38 -8.35 0.41
C ILE A 67 3.07 -9.01 0.87
N VAL A 68 2.34 -8.33 1.76
CA VAL A 68 1.02 -8.73 2.25
C VAL A 68 0.02 -7.61 1.98
N LEU A 69 -1.04 -7.91 1.22
CA LEU A 69 -2.14 -6.97 0.99
C LEU A 69 -3.20 -7.12 2.10
N THR A 70 -3.46 -6.04 2.82
CA THR A 70 -4.44 -6.04 3.93
C THR A 70 -5.52 -4.99 3.67
N HIS A 71 -6.77 -5.37 3.91
CA HIS A 71 -7.89 -4.43 3.85
C HIS A 71 -7.94 -3.54 5.08
N VAL A 72 -8.14 -2.23 4.89
CA VAL A 72 -8.39 -1.25 5.94
C VAL A 72 -9.65 -0.46 5.60
N ARG A 73 -10.51 -0.16 6.58
CA ARG A 73 -11.69 0.69 6.28
C ARG A 73 -11.22 2.09 5.88
N THR A 74 -11.93 2.75 4.97
CA THR A 74 -11.61 4.13 4.51
C THR A 74 -11.47 5.13 5.66
N GLU A 75 -12.21 4.95 6.76
CA GLU A 75 -12.07 5.77 7.98
C GLU A 75 -10.66 5.69 8.59
N TYR A 76 -10.02 4.53 8.49
CA TYR A 76 -8.69 4.25 9.03
C TYR A 76 -7.59 4.25 7.96
N GLN A 77 -7.91 4.63 6.72
CA GLN A 77 -6.90 4.79 5.68
C GLN A 77 -6.14 6.10 5.89
N TRP A 78 -5.00 6.04 6.59
CA TRP A 78 -4.19 7.21 6.89
C TRP A 78 -3.60 7.86 5.64
N ALA A 79 -3.41 7.14 4.54
CA ALA A 79 -2.92 7.76 3.30
C ALA A 79 -3.89 8.77 2.67
N ASP A 80 -5.17 8.76 3.08
CA ASP A 80 -6.19 9.65 2.48
C ASP A 80 -5.89 11.13 2.74
N TYR A 81 -5.36 11.52 3.91
CA TYR A 81 -5.10 12.94 4.17
C TYR A 81 -3.94 13.50 3.32
N LEU A 82 -3.05 12.62 2.85
CA LEU A 82 -1.94 13.00 1.98
C LEU A 82 -2.35 13.06 0.50
N THR A 83 -3.47 12.44 0.12
CA THR A 83 -3.86 12.25 -1.28
C THR A 83 -5.20 12.90 -1.65
N LYS A 84 -6.00 13.30 -0.65
CA LYS A 84 -7.35 13.85 -0.82
C LYS A 84 -7.57 14.99 0.17
N SER A 85 -8.54 15.84 -0.14
CA SER A 85 -9.09 16.78 0.84
C SER A 85 -10.01 16.01 1.80
N VAL A 86 -9.69 16.02 3.10
CA VAL A 86 -10.45 15.32 4.16
C VAL A 86 -10.85 16.29 5.27
N PRO A 87 -11.92 16.01 6.03
CA PRO A 87 -12.30 16.86 7.16
C PRO A 87 -11.16 17.04 8.17
N LYS A 88 -11.07 18.23 8.79
CA LYS A 88 -10.02 18.61 9.74
C LYS A 88 -9.78 17.55 10.83
N LYS A 89 -10.86 16.93 11.33
CA LYS A 89 -10.78 15.86 12.32
C LYS A 89 -9.97 14.65 11.80
N LYS A 90 -10.34 14.10 10.64
CA LYS A 90 -9.63 12.97 10.00
C LYS A 90 -8.18 13.34 9.68
N HIS A 91 -7.95 14.57 9.21
CA HIS A 91 -6.59 15.06 8.94
C HIS A 91 -5.71 15.04 10.19
N LEU A 92 -6.20 15.57 11.32
CA LEU A 92 -5.46 15.59 12.59
C LEU A 92 -5.22 14.19 13.15
N GLU A 93 -6.23 13.33 13.11
CA GLU A 93 -6.12 11.94 13.57
C GLU A 93 -5.09 11.16 12.75
N CYS A 94 -5.17 11.22 11.42
CA CYS A 94 -4.25 10.48 10.55
C CYS A 94 -2.82 11.04 10.60
N SER A 95 -2.63 12.36 10.68
CA SER A 95 -1.31 12.98 10.86
C SER A 95 -0.62 12.43 12.11
N LYS A 96 -1.32 12.44 13.25
CA LYS A 96 -0.82 11.89 14.51
C LYS A 96 -0.44 10.41 14.39
N GLN A 97 -1.29 9.60 13.77
CA GLN A 97 -1.04 8.16 13.61
C GLN A 97 0.17 7.87 12.69
N SER A 98 0.38 8.70 11.66
CA SER A 98 1.57 8.61 10.80
C SER A 98 2.84 9.17 11.43
N GLY A 99 2.79 9.70 12.66
CA GLY A 99 3.92 10.34 13.33
C GLY A 99 4.29 11.72 12.77
N LEU A 100 3.47 12.28 11.87
CA LEU A 100 3.67 13.62 11.32
C LEU A 100 3.00 14.68 12.20
N GLN A 101 3.71 15.78 12.44
CA GLN A 101 3.19 16.95 13.15
C GLN A 101 2.83 18.06 12.15
N ILE A 102 1.63 18.63 12.31
CA ILE A 102 1.22 19.81 11.57
C ILE A 102 1.81 21.01 12.29
N ILE A 103 2.75 21.69 11.64
CA ILE A 103 3.27 22.97 12.12
C ILE A 103 2.17 24.01 11.87
N GLN A 104 1.69 24.63 12.94
CA GLN A 104 0.71 25.72 12.90
C GLN A 104 1.40 27.07 12.92
#